data_AF-A0A661M3P5-F1
#
_entry.id   AF-A0A661M3P5-F1
#
_cell.length_a   1.000
_cell.length_b   1.000
_cell.length_c   1.000
_cell.angle_alpha   90.00
_cell.angle_beta   90.00
_cell.angle_gamma   90.00
#
_symmetry.space_group_name_H-M   'P 1'
#
loop_
_entity.id
_entity.type
_entity.pdbx_description
1 polymer ?
#
loop_
_entity_poly.entity_id
_entity_poly.type
_entity_poly.pdbx_seq_one_letter_code
_entity_poly.pdbx_strand_id
1 'polypeptide(L)'
;MMARYDRDGFDSNTCVQRIHVTGGTCGILIDALRKYRPFTPTFVARAEDQAYIMSVLFEGHNGYLRYLHKDGLIMRHDKEAFAREAIEKAWPGKFVGDLARMLVFSYYARALPWGVQRIKEQIDPFTGCFVSRIPITVAYLRLALRSAWLFGRGNANQARELLETAVARLTPLLEHLRASVNPFENAFRMEKKGWDLYYDVIDRLEVSLRKGETTAGRLLERVRELINWTKVS
;
A
#
# COMPACT_ATOMS: atom_id res chain seq x y z
N MET A 1 0.15 14.73 12.89
CA MET A 1 0.80 15.96 13.37
C MET A 1 2.28 15.80 13.00
N MET A 2 2.83 16.65 12.15
CA MET A 2 4.26 16.65 11.81
C MET A 2 4.77 18.08 11.94
N ALA A 3 5.95 18.22 12.57
CA ALA A 3 6.68 19.47 12.70
C ALA A 3 7.22 19.90 11.32
N ARG A 4 7.55 21.18 11.17
CA ARG A 4 8.23 21.69 9.96
C ARG A 4 9.60 21.03 9.82
N TYR A 5 9.97 20.64 8.61
CA TYR A 5 11.24 19.93 8.33
C TYR A 5 12.45 20.86 8.26
N ASP A 6 12.25 22.17 8.42
CA ASP A 6 13.26 23.24 8.30
C ASP A 6 13.79 23.74 9.65
N ARG A 7 13.31 23.20 10.78
CA ARG A 7 13.72 23.63 12.13
C ARG A 7 14.02 22.43 13.02
N ASP A 8 15.08 22.55 13.80
CA ASP A 8 15.39 21.60 14.86
C ASP A 8 14.37 21.73 16.01
N GLY A 9 13.61 20.67 16.26
CA GLY A 9 12.69 20.57 17.40
C GLY A 9 11.22 20.33 17.03
N PHE A 10 10.56 19.44 17.78
CA PHE A 10 9.12 19.22 17.68
C PHE A 10 8.38 20.29 18.50
N ASP A 11 7.80 21.30 17.85
CA ASP A 11 6.90 22.27 18.50
C ASP A 11 5.43 21.91 18.24
N SER A 12 4.69 21.60 19.31
CA SER A 12 3.26 21.24 19.28
C SER A 12 2.34 22.37 18.81
N ASN A 13 2.82 23.63 18.78
CA ASN A 13 2.09 24.79 18.26
C ASN A 13 2.35 25.04 16.76
N THR A 14 3.27 24.31 16.13
CA THR A 14 3.60 24.47 14.69
C THR A 14 3.14 23.26 13.88
N CYS A 15 1.84 23.02 13.87
CA CYS A 15 1.29 21.95 13.03
C CYS A 15 1.35 22.36 11.56
N VAL A 16 2.08 21.61 10.73
CA VAL A 16 1.82 21.64 9.29
C VAL A 16 0.50 20.93 9.06
N GLN A 17 -0.57 21.69 8.84
CA GLN A 17 -1.80 21.16 8.28
C GLN A 17 -1.49 20.70 6.86
N ARG A 18 -1.22 19.40 6.70
CA ARG A 18 -1.19 18.79 5.36
C ARG A 18 -2.63 18.59 4.91
N ILE A 19 -2.96 19.11 3.72
CA ILE A 19 -4.05 18.54 2.93
C ILE A 19 -3.59 17.13 2.57
N HIS A 20 -4.09 16.15 3.31
CA HIS A 20 -3.66 14.77 3.15
C HIS A 20 -4.14 14.23 1.80
N VAL A 21 -3.19 14.01 0.91
CA VAL A 21 -3.43 13.38 -0.38
C VAL A 21 -3.49 11.88 -0.21
N THR A 22 -4.72 11.37 -0.07
CA THR A 22 -5.01 9.94 -0.25
C THR A 22 -4.96 9.57 -1.74
N GLY A 23 -3.84 8.98 -2.16
CA GLY A 23 -3.58 8.54 -3.53
C GLY A 23 -2.41 9.31 -4.13
N GLY A 24 -1.24 8.70 -4.19
CA GLY A 24 -0.09 9.36 -4.79
C GLY A 24 1.11 8.43 -4.85
N THR A 25 1.40 7.94 -6.04
CA THR A 25 2.63 7.23 -6.38
C THR A 25 3.86 8.00 -5.85
N CYS A 26 4.75 7.33 -5.15
CA CYS A 26 6.02 7.94 -4.77
C CYS A 26 7.00 7.83 -5.94
N GLY A 27 7.69 8.92 -6.25
CA GLY A 27 8.83 8.87 -7.15
C GLY A 27 9.95 8.02 -6.55
N ILE A 28 10.63 7.24 -7.38
CA ILE A 28 11.79 6.44 -6.99
C ILE A 28 12.88 6.58 -8.04
N LEU A 29 14.13 6.71 -7.60
CA LEU A 29 15.28 6.69 -8.50
C LEU A 29 15.43 5.28 -9.09
N ILE A 30 15.76 5.16 -10.37
CA ILE A 30 15.96 3.86 -11.04
C ILE A 30 17.01 3.03 -10.29
N ASP A 31 18.09 3.66 -9.83
CA ASP A 31 19.13 2.98 -9.05
C ASP A 31 18.59 2.43 -7.73
N ALA A 32 17.74 3.18 -7.03
CA ALA A 32 17.10 2.72 -5.80
C ALA A 32 16.09 1.60 -6.08
N LEU A 33 15.34 1.69 -7.18
CA LEU A 33 14.42 0.64 -7.61
C LEU A 33 15.14 -0.68 -7.86
N ARG A 34 16.24 -0.66 -8.63
CA ARG A 34 17.04 -1.87 -8.95
C ARG A 34 17.79 -2.42 -7.74
N LYS A 35 18.26 -1.53 -6.87
CA LYS A 35 18.99 -1.88 -5.64
C LYS A 35 18.10 -2.56 -4.61
N TYR A 36 16.95 -1.96 -4.28
CA TYR A 36 16.09 -2.46 -3.20
C TYR A 36 15.01 -3.42 -3.70
N ARG A 37 14.62 -3.34 -4.98
CA ARG A 37 13.60 -4.21 -5.59
C ARG A 37 12.26 -4.23 -4.84
N PRO A 38 11.69 -3.07 -4.47
CA PRO A 38 10.37 -3.00 -3.86
C PRO A 38 9.27 -3.46 -4.82
N PHE A 39 8.19 -4.00 -4.26
CA PHE A 39 7.02 -4.46 -5.01
C PHE A 39 5.77 -4.40 -4.14
N THR A 40 4.60 -4.36 -4.77
CA THR A 40 3.31 -4.48 -4.09
C THR A 40 2.81 -5.91 -4.23
N PRO A 41 2.58 -6.64 -3.12
CA PRO A 41 2.08 -8.00 -3.23
C PRO A 41 0.66 -8.09 -3.81
N THR A 42 0.35 -9.15 -4.55
CA THR A 42 -0.94 -9.30 -5.25
C THR A 42 -2.15 -9.39 -4.31
N PHE A 43 -1.96 -9.84 -3.07
CA PHE A 43 -3.01 -9.85 -2.05
C PHE A 43 -3.39 -8.45 -1.53
N VAL A 44 -2.66 -7.40 -1.93
CA VAL A 44 -2.99 -6.01 -1.64
C VAL A 44 -3.78 -5.40 -2.80
N ALA A 45 -5.11 -5.36 -2.65
CA ALA A 45 -6.01 -4.81 -3.66
C ALA A 45 -6.29 -3.29 -3.52
N ARG A 46 -5.75 -2.63 -2.48
CA ARG A 46 -5.93 -1.19 -2.22
C ARG A 46 -4.80 -0.69 -1.32
N ALA A 47 -4.35 0.53 -1.57
CA ALA A 47 -3.21 1.16 -0.88
C ALA A 47 -1.90 0.44 -1.21
N GLU A 48 -1.75 0.20 -2.51
CA GLU A 48 -0.60 -0.37 -3.18
C GLU A 48 0.65 0.44 -2.87
N ASP A 49 0.51 1.77 -2.86
CA ASP A 49 1.52 2.72 -2.43
C ASP A 49 1.99 2.42 -1.01
N GLN A 50 1.09 2.26 -0.04
CA GLN A 50 1.45 1.97 1.35
C GLN A 50 2.12 0.61 1.54
N ALA A 51 1.70 -0.40 0.76
CA ALA A 51 2.27 -1.75 0.81
C ALA A 51 3.63 -1.85 0.11
N TYR A 52 3.89 -1.00 -0.89
CA TYR A 52 5.11 -1.05 -1.70
C TYR A 52 6.40 -0.98 -0.87
N ILE A 53 6.47 -0.08 0.12
CA ILE A 53 7.67 0.03 0.95
C ILE A 53 7.83 -1.17 1.90
N MET A 54 6.72 -1.77 2.33
CA MET A 54 6.72 -2.87 3.29
C MET A 54 7.49 -4.08 2.77
N SER A 55 7.52 -4.30 1.47
CA SER A 55 8.19 -5.45 0.85
C SER A 55 9.71 -5.45 1.04
N VAL A 56 10.30 -4.30 1.40
CA VAL A 56 11.75 -4.10 1.52
C VAL A 56 12.16 -3.36 2.80
N LEU A 57 11.24 -3.14 3.74
CA LEU A 57 11.53 -2.39 4.98
C LEU A 57 12.74 -2.94 5.75
N PHE A 58 12.96 -4.24 5.63
CA PHE A 58 13.95 -5.04 6.34
C PHE A 58 15.24 -5.30 5.55
N GLU A 59 15.28 -4.99 4.26
CA GLU A 59 16.45 -5.20 3.39
C GLU A 59 17.34 -3.96 3.44
N GLY A 60 18.41 -4.04 4.24
CA GLY A 60 19.42 -3.00 4.36
C GLY A 60 20.54 -3.20 3.35
N HIS A 61 20.80 -2.19 2.52
CA HIS A 61 21.94 -2.16 1.59
C HIS A 61 22.77 -0.90 1.89
N ASN A 62 23.44 -0.85 3.04
CA ASN A 62 24.05 0.34 3.63
C ASN A 62 23.03 1.45 3.93
N GLY A 63 21.89 1.04 4.50
CA GLY A 63 20.72 1.88 4.74
C GLY A 63 19.46 1.26 4.12
N TYR A 64 18.29 1.74 4.53
CA TYR A 64 17.01 1.21 4.08
C TYR A 64 16.28 2.18 3.15
N LEU A 65 15.49 1.65 2.21
CA LEU A 65 14.57 2.46 1.43
C LEU A 65 13.48 3.04 2.35
N ARG A 66 13.22 4.35 2.23
CA ARG A 66 12.24 5.09 3.03
C ARG A 66 11.54 6.15 2.18
N TYR A 67 10.33 6.54 2.59
CA TYR A 67 9.67 7.71 2.00
C TYR A 67 10.37 8.98 2.44
N LEU A 68 10.74 9.81 1.46
CA LEU A 68 11.19 11.17 1.72
C LEU A 68 9.97 12.10 1.71
N HIS A 69 9.76 12.79 2.81
CA HIS A 69 8.86 13.94 2.86
C HIS A 69 9.72 15.18 3.04
N LYS A 70 9.62 16.13 2.09
CA LYS A 70 10.35 17.39 2.12
C LYS A 70 9.42 18.53 1.71
N ASP A 71 9.63 19.70 2.27
CA ASP A 71 8.92 20.92 1.86
C ASP A 71 9.11 21.17 0.36
N GLY A 72 8.05 21.62 -0.31
CA GLY A 72 8.00 21.78 -1.76
C GLY A 72 7.71 20.50 -2.56
N LEU A 73 7.86 19.30 -1.97
CA LEU A 73 7.36 18.05 -2.56
C LEU A 73 5.89 17.86 -2.19
N ILE A 74 5.01 18.52 -2.95
CA ILE A 74 3.57 18.45 -2.79
C ILE A 74 2.99 17.61 -3.91
N MET A 75 2.42 16.47 -3.54
CA MET A 75 1.50 15.74 -4.40
C MET A 75 0.14 16.42 -4.31
N ARG A 76 -0.40 16.88 -5.45
CA ARG A 76 -1.75 17.42 -5.53
C ARG A 76 -2.70 16.31 -5.95
N HIS A 77 -3.72 16.04 -5.15
CA HIS A 77 -4.82 15.15 -5.53
C HIS A 77 -6.10 15.96 -5.43
N ASP A 78 -6.55 16.48 -6.57
CA ASP A 78 -7.78 17.27 -6.68
C ASP A 78 -9.00 16.36 -6.48
N LYS A 79 -9.35 16.10 -5.22
CA LYS A 79 -10.58 15.39 -4.83
C LYS A 79 -11.80 16.31 -4.80
N GLU A 80 -11.58 17.63 -4.70
CA GLU A 80 -12.65 18.61 -4.59
C GLU A 80 -13.47 18.78 -5.89
N ALA A 81 -12.97 18.27 -7.02
CA ALA A 81 -13.71 18.23 -8.28
C ALA A 81 -14.77 17.11 -8.36
N PHE A 82 -14.82 16.19 -7.39
CA PHE A 82 -15.80 15.09 -7.37
C PHE A 82 -16.95 15.40 -6.41
N ALA A 83 -18.16 15.46 -6.97
CA ALA A 83 -19.40 15.83 -6.30
C ALA A 83 -19.57 15.18 -4.91
N ARG A 84 -19.89 16.01 -3.91
CA ARG A 84 -20.09 15.65 -2.49
C ARG A 84 -21.05 14.46 -2.30
N GLU A 85 -22.08 14.35 -3.14
CA GLU A 85 -23.05 13.24 -3.14
C GLU A 85 -22.44 11.89 -3.52
N ALA A 86 -21.47 11.86 -4.44
CA ALA A 86 -20.77 10.63 -4.81
C ALA A 86 -19.89 10.12 -3.66
N ILE A 87 -19.38 11.02 -2.82
CA ILE A 87 -18.57 10.71 -1.65
C ILE A 87 -19.43 10.11 -0.52
N GLU A 88 -20.65 10.61 -0.31
CA GLU A 88 -21.58 10.05 0.68
C GLU A 88 -22.08 8.65 0.29
N LYS A 89 -22.44 8.44 -0.98
CA LYS A 89 -22.84 7.10 -1.48
C LYS A 89 -21.71 6.08 -1.41
N ALA A 90 -20.44 6.49 -1.52
CA ALA A 90 -19.29 5.59 -1.42
C ALA A 90 -18.86 5.29 0.04
N TRP A 91 -19.50 5.91 1.04
CA TRP A 91 -19.04 5.85 2.42
C TRP A 91 -19.01 4.43 3.02
N PRO A 92 -20.06 3.58 2.89
CA PRO A 92 -20.02 2.22 3.44
C PRO A 92 -18.86 1.40 2.87
N GLY A 93 -18.69 1.44 1.54
CA GLY A 93 -17.58 0.76 0.85
C GLY A 93 -16.20 1.28 1.25
N LYS A 94 -16.08 2.59 1.55
CA LYS A 94 -14.85 3.18 2.08
C LYS A 94 -14.53 2.64 3.48
N PHE A 95 -15.51 2.69 4.39
CA PHE A 95 -15.34 2.24 5.77
C PHE A 95 -14.98 0.75 5.83
N VAL A 96 -15.73 -0.11 5.13
CA VAL A 96 -15.43 -1.55 5.07
C VAL A 96 -14.07 -1.80 4.40
N GLY A 97 -13.71 -0.99 3.40
CA GLY A 97 -12.38 -1.06 2.79
C GLY A 97 -11.24 -0.73 3.75
N ASP A 98 -11.43 0.20 4.68
CA ASP A 98 -10.43 0.51 5.72
C ASP A 98 -10.33 -0.61 6.77
N LEU A 99 -11.44 -1.30 7.08
CA LEU A 99 -11.40 -2.52 7.90
C LEU A 99 -10.64 -3.64 7.20
N ALA A 100 -10.95 -3.88 5.93
CA ALA A 100 -10.25 -4.86 5.10
C ALA A 100 -8.75 -4.54 5.00
N ARG A 101 -8.39 -3.27 4.78
CA ARG A 101 -7.00 -2.81 4.78
C ARG A 101 -6.32 -3.12 6.11
N MET A 102 -6.96 -2.82 7.24
CA MET A 102 -6.38 -3.12 8.55
C MET A 102 -6.12 -4.62 8.74
N LEU A 103 -7.04 -5.48 8.31
CA LEU A 103 -6.85 -6.92 8.33
C LEU A 103 -5.65 -7.31 7.46
N VAL A 104 -5.63 -6.89 6.20
CA VAL A 104 -4.56 -7.23 5.24
C VAL A 104 -3.20 -6.74 5.73
N PHE A 105 -3.06 -5.49 6.15
CA PHE A 105 -1.78 -4.93 6.60
C PHE A 105 -1.27 -5.55 7.89
N SER A 106 -2.16 -5.92 8.80
CA SER A 106 -1.78 -6.60 10.04
C SER A 106 -1.21 -8.00 9.77
N TYR A 107 -1.80 -8.74 8.84
CA TYR A 107 -1.30 -10.06 8.43
C TYR A 107 -0.11 -9.98 7.48
N TYR A 108 -0.03 -8.92 6.66
CA TYR A 108 1.15 -8.67 5.85
C TYR A 108 2.36 -8.40 6.74
N ALA A 109 2.23 -7.55 7.77
CA ALA A 109 3.31 -7.32 8.73
C ALA A 109 3.76 -8.61 9.44
N ARG A 110 2.88 -9.61 9.63
CA ARG A 110 3.26 -10.93 10.19
C ARG A 110 4.02 -11.81 9.20
N ALA A 111 3.78 -11.63 7.91
CA ALA A 111 4.44 -12.39 6.83
C ALA A 111 5.85 -11.88 6.51
N LEU A 112 6.28 -10.76 7.11
CA LEU A 112 7.58 -10.15 6.87
C LEU A 112 8.64 -10.64 7.89
N PRO A 113 9.95 -10.57 7.55
CA PRO A 113 11.01 -11.08 8.42
C PRO A 113 11.18 -10.37 9.77
N TRP A 114 10.70 -9.13 9.90
CA TRP A 114 10.74 -8.40 11.16
C TRP A 114 9.49 -8.67 12.01
N GLY A 115 9.63 -8.55 13.33
CA GLY A 115 8.48 -8.60 14.22
C GLY A 115 7.48 -7.47 13.94
N VAL A 116 6.18 -7.77 14.07
CA VAL A 116 5.06 -6.85 13.77
C VAL A 116 5.22 -5.50 14.46
N GLN A 117 5.68 -5.49 15.72
CA GLN A 117 5.86 -4.26 16.49
C GLN A 117 6.91 -3.34 15.84
N ARG A 118 8.06 -3.91 15.45
CA ARG A 118 9.13 -3.17 14.79
C ARG A 118 8.66 -2.65 13.44
N ILE A 119 7.93 -3.45 12.67
CA ILE A 119 7.37 -3.01 11.38
C ILE A 119 6.44 -1.83 11.61
N LYS A 120 5.50 -1.95 12.55
CA LYS A 120 4.54 -0.90 12.90
C LYS A 120 5.23 0.41 13.28
N GLU A 121 6.25 0.36 14.12
CA GLU A 121 7.04 1.53 14.54
C GLU A 121 7.68 2.25 13.35
N GLN A 122 8.11 1.52 12.31
CA GLN A 122 8.73 2.11 11.12
C GLN A 122 7.74 2.78 10.17
N ILE A 123 6.48 2.39 10.22
CA ILE A 123 5.45 2.87 9.28
C ILE A 123 4.37 3.72 9.96
N ASP A 124 4.47 3.90 11.28
CA ASP A 124 3.64 4.84 12.04
C ASP A 124 4.01 6.30 11.70
N PRO A 125 3.04 7.23 11.75
CA PRO A 125 1.62 6.99 12.03
C PRO A 125 0.81 6.59 10.78
N PHE A 126 1.38 6.71 9.58
CA PHE A 126 0.61 6.71 8.34
C PHE A 126 0.04 5.35 7.96
N THR A 127 0.90 4.37 7.71
CA THR A 127 0.46 3.01 7.37
C THR A 127 0.27 2.18 8.62
N GLY A 128 1.05 2.46 9.67
CA GLY A 128 1.02 1.67 10.91
C GLY A 128 -0.30 1.77 11.67
N CYS A 129 -1.14 2.78 11.42
CA CYS A 129 -2.51 2.84 11.95
C CYS A 129 -3.41 1.69 11.45
N PHE A 130 -3.04 1.02 10.35
CA PHE A 130 -3.70 -0.17 9.83
C PHE A 130 -3.08 -1.48 10.34
N VAL A 131 -2.02 -1.43 11.14
CA VAL A 131 -1.38 -2.61 11.74
C VAL A 131 -1.80 -2.74 13.20
N SER A 132 -2.43 -3.86 13.53
CA SER A 132 -2.91 -4.20 14.87
C SER A 132 -2.43 -5.59 15.29
N ARG A 133 -2.17 -5.76 16.59
CA ARG A 133 -1.87 -7.08 17.18
C ARG A 133 -3.10 -7.99 17.22
N ILE A 134 -4.30 -7.40 17.34
CA ILE A 134 -5.60 -8.08 17.43
C ILE A 134 -6.55 -7.60 16.31
N PRO A 135 -6.18 -7.78 15.03
CA PRO A 135 -6.82 -7.09 13.91
C PRO A 135 -8.28 -7.52 13.71
N ILE A 136 -8.61 -8.80 13.91
CA ILE A 136 -9.98 -9.31 13.80
C ILE A 136 -10.89 -8.66 14.85
N THR A 137 -10.46 -8.64 16.11
CA THR A 137 -11.21 -8.03 17.22
C THR A 137 -11.46 -6.55 16.96
N VAL A 138 -10.43 -5.80 16.55
CA VAL A 138 -10.57 -4.36 16.24
C VAL A 138 -11.51 -4.14 15.06
N ALA A 139 -11.49 -5.01 14.05
CA ALA A 139 -12.35 -4.87 12.88
C ALA A 139 -13.82 -5.04 13.25
N TYR A 140 -14.14 -6.11 13.99
CA TYR A 140 -15.49 -6.36 14.47
C TYR A 140 -15.98 -5.27 15.43
N LEU A 141 -15.12 -4.83 16.38
CA LEU A 141 -15.49 -3.79 17.31
C LEU A 141 -15.81 -2.47 16.59
N ARG A 142 -14.98 -2.06 15.62
CA ARG A 142 -15.22 -0.86 14.81
C ARG A 142 -16.51 -0.97 14.02
N LEU A 143 -16.77 -2.12 13.38
CA LEU A 143 -18.00 -2.36 12.63
C LEU A 143 -19.23 -2.30 13.52
N ALA A 144 -19.20 -3.00 14.67
CA ALA A 144 -20.31 -3.07 15.62
C ALA A 144 -20.63 -1.68 16.19
N LEU A 145 -19.62 -0.96 16.69
CA LEU A 145 -19.81 0.38 17.24
C LEU A 145 -20.32 1.36 16.19
N ARG A 146 -19.81 1.29 14.96
CA ARG A 146 -20.28 2.18 13.88
C ARG A 146 -21.71 1.88 13.47
N SER A 147 -22.09 0.60 13.40
CA SER A 147 -23.45 0.18 13.08
C SER A 147 -24.43 0.57 14.17
N ALA A 148 -24.08 0.34 15.44
CA ALA A 148 -24.87 0.77 16.59
C ALA A 148 -25.08 2.29 16.62
N TRP A 149 -24.02 3.06 16.31
CA TRP A 149 -24.11 4.51 16.20
C TRP A 149 -25.08 4.97 15.09
N LEU A 150 -25.10 4.30 13.94
CA LEU A 150 -26.05 4.60 12.86
C LEU A 150 -27.49 4.27 13.26
N PHE A 151 -27.73 3.10 13.87
CA PHE A 151 -29.04 2.73 14.38
C PHE A 151 -29.54 3.71 15.44
N GLY A 152 -28.69 4.09 16.40
CA GLY A 152 -29.03 5.05 17.46
C GLY A 152 -29.36 6.46 16.97
N ARG A 153 -29.04 6.79 15.71
CA ARG A 153 -29.38 8.07 15.07
C ARG A 153 -30.55 7.97 14.07
N GLY A 154 -31.23 6.84 14.01
CA GLY A 154 -32.33 6.61 13.07
C GLY A 154 -31.89 6.32 11.63
N ASN A 155 -30.59 6.17 11.37
CA ASN A 155 -30.04 5.89 10.04
C ASN A 155 -30.03 4.38 9.74
N ALA A 156 -31.17 3.70 9.94
CA ALA A 156 -31.26 2.25 9.87
C ALA A 156 -30.90 1.68 8.49
N ASN A 157 -31.26 2.38 7.40
CA ASN A 157 -30.93 1.92 6.04
C ASN A 157 -29.41 1.93 5.78
N GLN A 158 -28.72 3.02 6.17
CA GLN A 158 -27.26 3.10 6.07
C GLN A 158 -26.57 2.05 6.94
N ALA A 159 -27.14 1.74 8.12
CA ALA A 159 -26.61 0.69 9.00
C ALA A 159 -26.70 -0.70 8.34
N ARG A 160 -27.85 -1.02 7.71
CA ARG A 160 -28.04 -2.28 6.98
C ARG A 160 -27.08 -2.39 5.80
N GLU A 161 -26.99 -1.35 4.97
CA GLU A 161 -26.09 -1.31 3.83
C GLU A 161 -24.62 -1.50 4.25
N LEU A 162 -24.20 -0.86 5.36
CA LEU A 162 -22.87 -1.04 5.92
C LEU A 162 -22.61 -2.50 6.32
N LEU A 163 -23.56 -3.13 7.01
CA LEU A 163 -23.45 -4.51 7.46
C LEU A 163 -23.43 -5.49 6.29
N GLU A 164 -24.31 -5.32 5.30
CA GLU A 164 -24.35 -6.13 4.08
C GLU A 164 -23.03 -6.03 3.31
N THR A 165 -22.54 -4.80 3.12
CA THR A 165 -21.22 -4.55 2.49
C THR A 165 -20.09 -5.22 3.28
N ALA A 166 -20.15 -5.15 4.61
CA ALA A 166 -19.15 -5.77 5.48
C ALA A 166 -19.18 -7.30 5.38
N VAL A 167 -20.36 -7.93 5.39
CA VAL A 167 -20.49 -9.38 5.22
C VAL A 167 -19.96 -9.81 3.86
N ALA A 168 -20.36 -9.14 2.78
CA ALA A 168 -19.92 -9.50 1.43
C ALA A 168 -18.40 -9.41 1.26
N ARG A 169 -17.76 -8.41 1.88
CA ARG A 169 -16.32 -8.15 1.67
C ARG A 169 -15.41 -8.77 2.73
N LEU A 170 -15.81 -8.79 4.00
CA LEU A 170 -14.95 -9.22 5.10
C LEU A 170 -15.03 -10.74 5.33
N THR A 171 -16.17 -11.38 5.07
CA THR A 171 -16.31 -12.85 5.25
C THR A 171 -15.26 -13.64 4.44
N PRO A 172 -15.17 -13.50 3.10
CA PRO A 172 -14.18 -14.26 2.33
C PRO A 172 -12.74 -13.93 2.74
N LEU A 173 -12.47 -12.66 3.09
CA LEU A 173 -11.16 -12.26 3.61
C LEU A 173 -10.85 -12.94 4.94
N LEU A 174 -11.79 -12.98 5.88
CA LEU A 174 -11.61 -13.61 7.18
C LEU A 174 -11.45 -15.12 7.08
N GLU A 175 -12.17 -15.77 6.17
CA GLU A 175 -12.00 -17.20 5.88
C GLU A 175 -10.57 -17.48 5.40
N HIS A 176 -10.09 -16.71 4.42
CA HIS A 176 -8.70 -16.82 3.96
C HIS A 176 -7.68 -16.57 5.08
N LEU A 177 -7.89 -15.53 5.89
CA LEU A 177 -6.98 -15.18 6.99
C LEU A 177 -6.97 -16.19 8.15
N ARG A 178 -8.04 -16.96 8.32
CA ARG A 178 -8.16 -18.01 9.34
C ARG A 178 -7.61 -19.36 8.88
N ALA A 179 -7.43 -19.55 7.57
CA ALA A 179 -6.94 -20.82 7.02
C ALA A 179 -5.49 -21.14 7.42
N SER A 180 -4.71 -20.14 7.82
CA SER A 180 -3.31 -20.31 8.25
C SER A 180 -2.93 -19.24 9.28
N VAL A 181 -1.92 -19.54 10.10
CA VAL A 181 -1.29 -18.56 11.01
C VAL A 181 -0.66 -17.41 10.21
N ASN A 182 -0.06 -17.72 9.06
CA ASN A 182 0.62 -16.78 8.16
C ASN A 182 0.08 -16.92 6.72
N PRO A 183 -1.14 -16.46 6.43
CA PRO A 183 -1.82 -16.64 5.15
C PRO A 183 -1.08 -16.00 3.97
N PHE A 184 -0.26 -14.97 4.21
CA PHE A 184 0.45 -14.23 3.16
C PHE A 184 1.94 -14.56 3.02
N GLU A 185 2.52 -15.39 3.91
CA GLU A 185 3.96 -15.65 3.90
C GLU A 185 4.42 -16.33 2.61
N ASN A 186 3.73 -17.38 2.17
CA ASN A 186 4.07 -18.07 0.94
C ASN A 186 3.89 -17.18 -0.29
N ALA A 187 2.78 -16.44 -0.37
CA ALA A 187 2.53 -15.50 -1.45
C ALA A 187 3.64 -14.44 -1.52
N PHE A 188 3.98 -13.81 -0.39
CA PHE A 188 5.05 -12.83 -0.31
C PHE A 188 6.39 -13.40 -0.79
N ARG A 189 6.79 -14.57 -0.29
CA ARG A 189 8.07 -15.20 -0.67
C ARG A 189 8.12 -15.58 -2.15
N MET A 190 7.03 -16.10 -2.70
CA MET A 190 6.96 -16.44 -4.12
C MET A 190 7.04 -15.19 -5.00
N GLU A 191 6.28 -14.16 -4.66
CA GLU A 191 6.27 -12.91 -5.41
C GLU A 191 7.61 -12.18 -5.32
N LYS A 192 8.24 -12.12 -4.14
CA LYS A 192 9.60 -11.55 -3.98
C LYS A 192 10.60 -12.24 -4.91
N LYS A 193 10.61 -13.58 -4.97
CA LYS A 193 11.46 -14.33 -5.90
C LYS A 193 11.17 -14.01 -7.36
N GLY A 194 9.90 -13.90 -7.73
CA GLY A 194 9.49 -13.53 -9.10
C GLY A 194 9.96 -12.13 -9.48
N TRP A 195 9.81 -11.16 -8.57
CA TRP A 195 10.29 -9.79 -8.76
C TRP A 195 11.81 -9.72 -8.82
N ASP A 196 12.53 -10.42 -7.95
CA ASP A 196 13.99 -10.46 -7.97
C ASP A 196 14.51 -11.03 -9.31
N LEU A 197 13.88 -12.10 -9.82
CA LEU A 197 14.20 -12.67 -11.14
C LEU A 197 13.93 -11.66 -12.27
N TYR A 198 12.82 -10.92 -12.20
CA TYR A 198 12.51 -9.88 -13.18
C TYR A 198 13.59 -8.79 -13.22
N TYR A 199 14.03 -8.30 -12.06
CA TYR A 199 15.13 -7.34 -11.98
C TYR A 199 16.45 -7.93 -12.52
N ASP A 200 16.78 -9.18 -12.18
CA ASP A 200 17.98 -9.84 -12.68
C ASP A 200 17.98 -9.96 -14.23
N VAL A 201 16.83 -10.24 -14.82
CA VAL A 201 16.67 -10.32 -16.28
C VAL A 201 16.91 -8.96 -16.92
N ILE A 202 16.35 -7.88 -16.36
CA ILE A 202 16.58 -6.52 -16.85
C ILE A 202 18.06 -6.15 -16.75
N ASP A 203 18.67 -6.43 -15.61
CA ASP A 203 20.08 -6.10 -15.36
C ASP A 203 21.00 -6.80 -16.35
N ARG A 204 20.77 -8.09 -16.61
CA ARG A 204 21.53 -8.86 -17.60
C ARG A 204 21.29 -8.35 -19.00
N LEU A 205 20.04 -8.06 -19.37
CA LEU A 205 19.70 -7.56 -20.70
C LEU A 205 20.43 -6.26 -21.01
N GLU A 206 20.49 -5.33 -20.05
CA GLU A 206 21.19 -4.07 -20.21
C GLU A 206 22.70 -4.27 -20.41
N VAL A 207 23.32 -5.17 -19.65
CA VAL A 207 24.73 -5.53 -19.82
C VAL A 207 24.99 -6.16 -21.18
N SER A 208 24.15 -7.11 -21.61
CA SER A 208 24.26 -7.76 -22.93
C SER A 208 24.08 -6.77 -24.09
N LEU A 209 23.18 -5.80 -23.97
CA LEU A 209 23.02 -4.72 -24.94
C LEU A 209 24.27 -3.84 -25.04
N ARG A 210 24.88 -3.48 -23.90
CA ARG A 210 26.14 -2.71 -23.89
C ARG A 210 27.31 -3.47 -24.51
N LYS A 211 27.30 -4.81 -24.43
CA LYS A 211 28.30 -5.69 -25.07
C LYS A 211 28.03 -5.98 -26.55
N GLY A 212 26.90 -5.53 -27.10
CA GLY A 212 26.54 -5.77 -28.50
C GLY A 212 26.10 -7.20 -28.78
N GLU A 213 25.56 -7.93 -27.80
CA GLU A 213 25.12 -9.31 -27.98
C GLU A 213 23.86 -9.38 -28.87
N THR A 214 23.93 -10.14 -29.97
CA THR A 214 22.88 -10.22 -31.00
C THR A 214 21.50 -10.59 -30.45
N THR A 215 21.45 -11.53 -29.49
CA THR A 215 20.19 -11.99 -28.87
C THR A 215 19.50 -10.88 -28.09
N ALA A 216 20.25 -10.07 -27.35
CA ALA A 216 19.72 -8.93 -26.60
C ALA A 216 19.22 -7.84 -27.55
N GLY A 217 19.93 -7.59 -28.66
CA GLY A 217 19.50 -6.67 -29.71
C GLY A 217 18.14 -7.03 -30.31
N ARG A 218 17.94 -8.31 -30.68
CA ARG A 218 16.64 -8.80 -31.20
C ARG A 218 15.51 -8.64 -30.19
N LEU A 219 15.77 -8.87 -28.91
CA LEU A 219 14.77 -8.69 -27.87
C LEU A 219 14.38 -7.20 -27.74
N LEU A 220 15.35 -6.29 -27.80
CA LEU A 220 15.08 -4.85 -27.76
C LEU A 220 14.25 -4.39 -28.96
N GLU A 221 14.52 -4.90 -30.15
CA GLU A 221 13.70 -4.64 -31.34
C GLU A 221 12.27 -5.10 -31.13
N ARG A 222 12.07 -6.33 -30.63
CA ARG A 222 10.73 -6.85 -30.35
C ARG A 222 9.98 -6.04 -29.31
N VAL A 223 10.67 -5.58 -28.26
CA VAL A 223 10.08 -4.70 -27.25
C VAL A 223 9.69 -3.35 -27.85
N ARG A 224 10.53 -2.77 -28.72
CA ARG A 224 10.20 -1.52 -29.44
C ARG A 224 9.00 -1.67 -30.36
N GLU A 225 8.89 -2.79 -31.07
CA GLU A 225 7.71 -3.12 -31.88
C GLU A 225 6.44 -3.15 -31.02
N LEU A 226 6.48 -3.85 -29.88
CA LEU A 226 5.35 -3.93 -28.95
C LEU A 226 4.95 -2.55 -28.41
N ILE A 227 5.93 -1.73 -28.00
CA ILE A 227 5.68 -0.37 -27.51
C ILE A 227 5.05 0.50 -28.62
N ASN A 228 5.53 0.36 -29.86
CA ASN A 228 4.95 1.11 -30.98
C ASN A 228 3.54 0.62 -31.32
N TRP A 229 3.26 -0.68 -31.16
CA TRP A 229 1.93 -1.25 -31.36
C TRP A 229 0.92 -0.80 -30.29
N THR A 230 1.38 -0.52 -29.06
CA THR A 230 0.51 -0.04 -27.96
C THR A 230 0.33 1.47 -27.91
N LYS A 231 1.04 2.24 -28.75
CA LYS A 231 0.77 3.66 -28.92
C LYS A 231 -0.57 3.83 -29.64
N VAL A 232 -1.59 4.21 -28.88
CA VAL A 232 -2.85 4.72 -29.42
C VAL A 232 -2.54 6.04 -30.12
N SER A 233 -2.96 6.16 -31.39
CA SER A 233 -2.80 7.36 -32.21
C SER A 233 -3.68 8.50 -31.73
#